data_AF-A0A1C4WWW0-F1
#
_entry.id   AF-A0A1C4WWW0-F1
#
_cell.length_a   1.000
_cell.length_b   1.000
_cell.length_c   1.000
_cell.angle_alpha   90.00
_cell.angle_beta   90.00
_cell.angle_gamma   90.00
#
_symmetry.space_group_name_H-M   'P 1'
#
loop_
_entity.id
_entity.type
_entity.pdbx_description
1 polymer ?
#
loop_
_entity_poly.entity_id
_entity_poly.type
_entity_poly.pdbx_seq_one_letter_code
_entity_poly.pdbx_strand_id
1 'polypeptide(L)' 'MGAALPTLLLILAGVLVGGVWSLYRQGAPKAAVVITALLAVLATAGGVLWLFPESGS' A
#
# COMPACT_ATOMS: atom_id res chain seq x y z
N MET A 1 -21.04 -5.99 -6.02
CA MET A 1 -19.90 -5.06 -6.00
C MET A 1 -18.64 -5.91 -5.92
N GLY A 2 -18.20 -6.43 -7.07
CA GLY A 2 -17.30 -7.58 -7.14
C GLY A 2 -15.85 -7.19 -7.39
N ALA A 3 -14.94 -7.81 -6.64
CA ALA A 3 -13.53 -8.14 -6.94
C ALA A 3 -12.57 -7.09 -7.57
N ALA A 4 -13.00 -5.88 -7.92
CA ALA A 4 -12.17 -4.85 -8.54
C ALA A 4 -11.41 -4.01 -7.50
N LEU A 5 -12.07 -3.71 -6.38
CA LEU A 5 -11.49 -2.96 -5.26
C LEU A 5 -10.22 -3.60 -4.64
N PRO A 6 -10.11 -4.93 -4.41
CA PRO A 6 -8.92 -5.50 -3.76
C PRO A 6 -7.73 -5.48 -4.71
N THR A 7 -7.99 -5.77 -5.99
CA THR A 7 -7.01 -5.70 -7.07
C THR A 7 -6.46 -4.28 -7.23
N LEU A 8 -7.33 -3.26 -7.18
CA LEU A 8 -6.93 -1.85 -7.20
C LEU A 8 -6.05 -1.48 -5.99
N LEU A 9 -6.41 -1.93 -4.78
CA LEU A 9 -5.60 -1.70 -3.57
C LEU A 9 -4.23 -2.37 -3.66
N LEU A 10 -4.14 -3.58 -4.23
CA LEU A 10 -2.87 -4.29 -4.43
C LEU A 10 -1.97 -3.57 -5.46
N ILE A 11 -2.56 -3.11 -6.57
CA ILE A 11 -1.84 -2.32 -7.58
C ILE A 11 -1.33 -1.03 -6.94
N LEU A 12 -2.17 -0.34 -6.16
CA LEU A 12 -1.79 0.89 -5.44
C LEU A 12 -0.66 0.62 -4.44
N ALA A 13 -0.69 -0.50 -3.73
CA ALA A 13 0.37 -0.91 -2.82
C ALA A 13 1.71 -1.12 -3.56
N GLY A 14 1.70 -1.81 -4.71
CA GLY A 14 2.89 -1.97 -5.55
C GLY A 14 3.46 -0.63 -6.06
N VAL A 15 2.58 0.30 -6.49
CA VAL A 15 2.98 1.65 -6.92
C VAL A 15 3.57 2.45 -5.75
N LEU A 16 2.99 2.36 -4.55
CA LEU A 16 3.50 3.04 -3.36
C LEU A 16 4.87 2.50 -2.94
N VAL A 17 5.09 1.19 -2.98
CA VAL A 17 6.40 0.57 -2.71
C VAL A 17 7.46 1.04 -3.73
N GLY A 18 7.10 1.11 -5.02
CA GLY A 18 7.97 1.65 -6.07
C GLY A 18 8.27 3.15 -5.89
N GLY A 19 7.27 3.93 -5.46
CA GLY A 19 7.41 5.35 -5.15
C GLY A 19 8.34 5.62 -3.97
N VAL A 20 8.26 4.80 -2.90
CA VAL A 20 9.17 4.86 -1.75
C VAL A 20 10.61 4.58 -2.17
N TRP A 21 10.84 3.53 -2.97
CA TRP A 21 12.18 3.21 -3.47
C TRP A 21 12.76 4.33 -4.34
N SER A 22 11.92 4.95 -5.17
CA SER A 22 12.31 6.10 -6.00
C SER A 22 12.69 7.33 -5.15
N LEU A 23 11.89 7.66 -4.14
CA LEU A 23 12.16 8.77 -3.21
C LEU A 23 13.43 8.53 -2.38
N TYR A 24 13.63 7.29 -1.91
CA TYR A 24 14.82 6.88 -1.18
C TYR A 24 16.09 7.07 -2.03
N ARG A 25 16.03 6.67 -3.31
CA ARG A 25 17.17 6.80 -4.24
C ARG A 25 17.44 8.24 -4.68
N GLN A 26 16.43 9.09 -4.69
CA GLN A 26 16.55 10.52 -5.02
C GLN A 26 17.09 11.37 -3.87
N GLY A 27 17.35 10.78 -2.69
CA GLY A 27 17.79 11.54 -1.52
C GLY A 27 16.72 12.51 -1.00
N ALA A 28 15.44 12.22 -1.28
CA ALA A 28 14.30 13.01 -0.84
C ALA A 28 14.31 13.17 0.70
N PRO A 29 13.74 14.26 1.24
CA PRO A 29 13.69 14.49 2.67
C PRO A 29 13.13 13.26 3.40
N LYS A 30 13.86 12.80 4.43
CA LYS A 30 13.56 11.56 5.18
C LYS A 30 12.11 11.49 5.66
N ALA A 31 11.51 12.64 6.00
CA ALA A 31 10.11 12.74 6.39
C ALA A 31 9.14 12.28 5.29
N ALA A 32 9.39 12.67 4.03
CA ALA A 32 8.56 12.26 2.89
C ALA A 32 8.67 10.75 2.67
N VAL A 33 9.88 10.18 2.71
CA VAL A 33 10.11 8.74 2.57
C VAL A 33 9.36 7.94 3.65
N VAL A 34 9.43 8.38 4.91
CA VAL A 34 8.77 7.69 6.03
C VAL A 34 7.25 7.77 5.92
N ILE A 35 6.68 8.92 5.54
CA ILE A 35 5.24 9.08 5.36
C ILE A 35 4.74 8.20 4.21
N THR A 36 5.44 8.16 3.06
CA THR A 36 5.05 7.32 1.93
C THR A 36 5.19 5.83 2.27
N ALA A 37 6.22 5.44 3.04
CA ALA A 37 6.38 4.07 3.52
C ALA A 37 5.25 3.65 4.47
N LEU A 38 4.85 4.52 5.40
CA LEU A 38 3.71 4.26 6.30
C LEU A 38 2.41 4.09 5.52
N LEU A 39 2.15 4.95 4.53
CA LEU A 39 0.98 4.81 3.66
C LEU A 39 1.00 3.51 2.85
N ALA A 40 2.17 3.10 2.35
CA ALA A 40 2.33 1.83 1.64
C ALA A 40 1.99 0.63 2.55
N VAL A 41 2.46 0.64 3.80
CA VAL A 41 2.16 -0.40 4.79
C VAL A 41 0.67 -0.44 5.11
N LEU A 42 0.03 0.72 5.35
CA LEU A 42 -1.40 0.79 5.64
C LEU A 42 -2.25 0.31 4.45
N ALA A 43 -1.89 0.68 3.22
CA ALA A 43 -2.58 0.22 2.02
C ALA A 43 -2.42 -1.30 1.81
N THR A 44 -1.23 -1.84 2.08
CA THR A 44 -0.96 -3.28 2.01
C THR A 44 -1.74 -4.03 3.09
N ALA A 45 -1.71 -3.54 4.33
CA ALA A 45 -2.44 -4.15 5.45
C ALA A 45 -3.96 -4.10 5.21
N GLY A 46 -4.49 -2.97 4.77
CA GLY A 46 -5.91 -2.83 4.42
C GLY A 46 -6.32 -3.73 3.25
N GLY A 47 -5.50 -3.81 2.20
CA GLY A 47 -5.73 -4.70 1.07
C GLY A 47 -5.68 -6.18 1.45
N VAL A 48 -4.73 -6.58 2.29
CA VAL A 48 -4.60 -7.96 2.80
C VAL A 48 -5.75 -8.30 3.74
N LEU A 49 -6.09 -7.43 4.70
CA LEU A 49 -7.20 -7.64 5.62
C LEU A 49 -8.55 -7.73 4.89
N TRP A 50 -8.70 -7.00 3.79
CA TRP A 50 -9.91 -7.07 2.97
C TRP A 50 -9.95 -8.28 2.01
N LEU A 51 -8.79 -8.87 1.72
CA LEU A 51 -8.65 -10.15 1.00
C LEU A 51 -8.90 -11.37 1.89
N PHE A 52 -8.88 -11.22 3.21
CA PHE A 52 -9.42 -12.21 4.13
C PHE A 52 -10.93 -11.96 4.27
N PRO A 53 -11.80 -12.68 3.52
CA PRO A 53 -13.22 -12.61 3.78
C PRO A 53 -13.45 -13.01 5.23
N GLU A 54 -14.20 -12.19 5.94
CA GLU A 54 -14.66 -12.42 7.30
C GLU A 54 -15.22 -13.84 7.40
N SER A 55 -14.41 -14.77 7.90
CA SER A 55 -14.84 -16.12 8.21
C SER A 55 -15.63 -16.05 9.51
N GLY A 56 -16.89 -15.61 9.38
CA GLY A 56 -17.99 -15.86 10.30
C GLY A 56 -17.90 -15.23 11.70
N SER A 57 -18.84 -14.32 11.98
CA SER A 57 -19.76 -14.46 13.10
C SER A 57 -21.07 -13.76 12.81
#